data_AF-A0A7V2F3N5-F1
#
_entry.id   AF-A0A7V2F3N5-F1
#
_cell.length_a   1.000
_cell.length_b   1.000
_cell.length_c   1.000
_cell.angle_alpha   90.00
_cell.angle_beta   90.00
_cell.angle_gamma   90.00
#
_symmetry.space_group_name_H-M   'P 1'
#
loop_
_entity.id
_entity.type
_entity.pdbx_description
1 polymer ?
#
loop_
_entity_poly.entity_id
_entity_poly.type
_entity_poly.pdbx_seq_one_letter_code
_entity_poly.pdbx_strand_id
1 'polypeptide(L)'
;MLCLCGAPCHASSAAGTPGGRDYPRLFDEIAGIVEEHFFDPERITRDFPAIREAYRGALERVSSSKEFSALVNAMLGELNASHTYYLTPDDYEYYQLAALFEKMPEIGALFDRGEALYPTVGLMTRSIEGRVFVVSVLEGGVADEAGLLMGDEIVSAGGKPFEPVASLRTSSGASVSFEIRRHEGGKTFSVDMTPVLVNPKREMLEAEKESVRLIELGDASIGYIHLYS
;
A
#
# COMPACT_ATOMS: atom_id res chain seq x y z
N MET A 1 -13.03 4.42 -8.31
CA MET A 1 -13.91 3.37 -7.76
C MET A 1 -13.01 2.40 -7.00
N LEU A 2 -13.24 2.21 -5.70
CA LEU A 2 -12.28 1.57 -4.81
C LEU A 2 -12.90 0.32 -4.20
N CYS A 3 -12.24 -0.82 -4.34
CA CYS A 3 -12.65 -2.08 -3.74
C CYS A 3 -11.61 -2.50 -2.71
N LEU A 4 -11.94 -2.35 -1.41
CA LEU A 4 -11.10 -2.81 -0.29
C LEU A 4 -11.59 -4.20 0.11
N CYS A 5 -10.76 -5.23 -0.05
CA CYS A 5 -11.09 -6.57 0.45
C CYS A 5 -10.74 -6.71 1.93
N GLY A 6 -11.71 -7.08 2.75
CA GLY A 6 -11.48 -7.57 4.11
C GLY A 6 -12.10 -8.95 4.31
N ALA A 7 -11.29 -9.91 4.76
CA ALA A 7 -11.79 -11.18 5.28
C ALA A 7 -11.96 -11.03 6.80
N PRO A 8 -13.14 -11.30 7.39
CA PRO A 8 -13.31 -11.25 8.84
C PRO A 8 -12.60 -12.44 9.51
N CYS A 9 -11.65 -12.15 10.39
CA CYS A 9 -11.09 -13.13 11.32
C CYS A 9 -12.08 -13.36 12.47
N HIS A 10 -12.96 -14.35 12.35
CA HIS A 10 -13.66 -14.91 13.51
C HIS A 10 -12.85 -16.06 14.10
N ALA A 11 -12.45 -15.88 15.36
CA ALA A 11 -11.87 -16.94 16.17
C ALA A 11 -12.93 -18.04 16.40
N SER A 12 -12.75 -19.19 15.77
CA SER A 12 -13.35 -20.44 16.20
C SER A 12 -12.35 -21.57 16.09
N SER A 13 -12.14 -22.24 17.22
CA SER A 13 -11.26 -23.39 17.39
C SER A 13 -11.81 -24.60 16.60
N ALA A 14 -11.24 -24.85 15.43
CA ALA A 14 -11.09 -26.19 14.86
C ALA A 14 -9.96 -26.14 13.82
N ALA A 15 -9.02 -27.08 13.90
CA ALA A 15 -7.94 -27.25 12.95
C ALA A 15 -8.51 -27.47 11.54
N GLY A 16 -8.49 -26.40 10.73
CA GLY A 16 -8.83 -26.41 9.32
C GLY A 16 -7.95 -25.40 8.61
N THR A 17 -7.23 -25.85 7.60
CA THR A 17 -6.41 -25.03 6.69
C THR A 17 -7.23 -23.82 6.20
N PRO A 18 -6.69 -22.59 6.18
CA PRO A 18 -7.41 -21.42 5.66
C PRO A 18 -7.85 -21.70 4.22
N GLY A 19 -9.15 -21.56 3.92
CA GLY A 19 -9.75 -21.90 2.64
C GLY A 19 -9.05 -21.20 1.47
N GLY A 20 -8.79 -21.96 0.39
CA GLY A 20 -8.17 -21.43 -0.82
C GLY A 20 -8.98 -20.27 -1.40
N ARG A 21 -8.30 -19.18 -1.77
CA ARG A 21 -8.93 -18.02 -2.40
C ARG A 21 -9.52 -18.43 -3.75
N ASP A 22 -10.82 -18.21 -3.92
CA ASP A 22 -11.53 -18.38 -5.18
C ASP A 22 -11.30 -17.13 -6.05
N TYR A 23 -10.14 -17.07 -6.69
CA TYR A 23 -9.77 -15.95 -7.57
C TYR A 23 -10.74 -15.74 -8.73
N PRO A 24 -11.28 -16.79 -9.40
CA PRO A 24 -12.32 -16.60 -10.41
C PRO A 24 -13.55 -15.86 -9.88
N ARG A 25 -14.08 -16.26 -8.71
CA ARG A 25 -15.22 -15.57 -8.12
C ARG A 25 -14.90 -14.13 -7.75
N LEU A 26 -13.75 -13.89 -7.12
CA LEU A 26 -13.34 -12.54 -6.71
C LEU A 26 -13.10 -11.61 -7.92
N PHE A 27 -12.51 -12.14 -9.00
CA PHE A 27 -12.36 -11.40 -10.25
C PHE A 27 -13.71 -10.97 -10.81
N ASP A 28 -14.70 -11.85 -10.79
CA ASP A 28 -16.04 -11.59 -11.31
C ASP A 28 -16.76 -10.52 -10.52
N GLU A 29 -16.59 -10.55 -9.20
CA GLU A 29 -17.11 -9.53 -8.28
C GLU A 29 -16.48 -8.16 -8.58
N ILE A 30 -15.15 -8.10 -8.68
CA ILE A 30 -14.43 -6.85 -8.99
C ILE A 30 -14.83 -6.32 -10.37
N ALA A 31 -14.91 -7.19 -11.38
CA ALA A 31 -15.31 -6.81 -12.72
C ALA A 31 -16.76 -6.30 -12.77
N GLY A 32 -17.68 -6.96 -12.05
CA GLY A 32 -19.07 -6.52 -11.94
C GLY A 32 -19.19 -5.16 -11.24
N ILE A 33 -18.43 -4.95 -10.17
CA ILE A 33 -18.26 -3.66 -9.49
C ILE A 33 -17.85 -2.60 -10.53
N VAL A 34 -16.76 -2.80 -11.27
CA VAL A 34 -16.32 -1.86 -12.31
C VAL A 34 -17.39 -1.59 -13.37
N GLU A 35 -18.08 -2.64 -13.85
CA GLU A 35 -19.15 -2.50 -14.83
C GLU A 35 -20.30 -1.61 -14.33
N GLU A 36 -20.63 -1.71 -13.04
CA GLU A 36 -21.79 -1.05 -12.45
C GLU A 36 -21.53 0.40 -12.04
N HIS A 37 -20.37 0.72 -11.45
CA HIS A 37 -20.13 2.06 -10.88
C HIS A 37 -18.89 2.80 -11.39
N PHE A 38 -18.26 2.37 -12.48
CA PHE A 38 -17.25 3.23 -13.11
C PHE A 38 -17.88 4.52 -13.63
N PHE A 39 -17.15 5.64 -13.52
CA PHE A 39 -17.72 6.98 -13.73
C PHE A 39 -18.13 7.27 -15.19
N ASP A 40 -17.54 6.55 -16.14
CA ASP A 40 -17.81 6.66 -17.59
C ASP A 40 -18.49 5.38 -18.10
N PRO A 41 -19.83 5.30 -18.01
CA PRO A 41 -20.58 4.09 -18.38
C PRO A 41 -20.53 3.81 -19.89
N GLU A 42 -20.38 4.83 -20.73
CA GLU A 42 -20.25 4.66 -22.19
C GLU A 42 -18.95 3.95 -22.53
N ARG A 43 -17.84 4.35 -21.89
CA ARG A 43 -16.55 3.69 -22.03
C ARG A 43 -16.57 2.25 -21.55
N ILE A 44 -17.18 1.98 -20.40
CA ILE A 44 -17.32 0.60 -19.91
C ILE A 44 -18.08 -0.25 -20.92
N THR A 45 -19.23 0.24 -21.39
CA THR A 45 -20.07 -0.50 -22.35
C THR A 45 -19.31 -0.83 -23.64
N ARG A 46 -18.46 0.08 -24.10
CA ARG A 46 -17.70 -0.05 -25.35
C ARG A 46 -16.46 -0.95 -25.21
N ASP A 47 -15.65 -0.74 -24.18
CA ASP A 47 -14.28 -1.26 -24.12
C ASP A 47 -14.11 -2.40 -23.10
N PHE A 48 -14.81 -2.35 -21.96
CA PHE A 48 -14.54 -3.22 -20.82
C PHE A 48 -14.87 -4.71 -21.03
N PRO A 49 -15.92 -5.12 -21.77
CA PRO A 49 -16.18 -6.55 -22.02
C PRO A 49 -14.98 -7.28 -22.65
N ALA A 50 -14.30 -6.63 -23.60
CA ALA A 50 -13.11 -7.21 -24.23
C ALA A 50 -11.91 -7.26 -23.27
N ILE A 51 -11.71 -6.21 -22.47
CA ILE A 51 -10.68 -6.17 -21.43
C ILE A 51 -10.92 -7.29 -20.41
N ARG A 52 -12.12 -7.37 -19.83
CA ARG A 52 -12.51 -8.39 -18.84
C ARG A 52 -12.24 -9.80 -19.35
N GLU A 53 -12.64 -10.12 -20.58
CA GLU A 53 -12.45 -11.46 -21.14
C GLU A 53 -10.97 -11.83 -21.33
N ALA A 54 -10.16 -10.88 -21.80
CA ALA A 54 -8.72 -11.09 -21.97
C ALA A 54 -8.04 -11.44 -20.63
N TYR A 55 -8.37 -10.71 -19.56
CA TYR A 55 -7.78 -10.93 -18.23
C TYR A 55 -8.38 -12.13 -17.50
N ARG A 56 -9.67 -12.45 -17.74
CA ARG A 56 -10.29 -13.69 -17.26
C ARG A 56 -9.53 -14.91 -17.74
N GLY A 57 -9.16 -14.96 -19.02
CA GLY A 57 -8.36 -16.05 -19.59
C GLY A 57 -6.96 -16.19 -18.97
N ALA A 58 -6.42 -15.12 -18.37
CA ALA A 58 -5.13 -15.14 -17.70
C ALA A 58 -5.20 -15.63 -16.24
N LEU A 59 -6.39 -15.72 -15.63
CA LEU A 59 -6.56 -16.18 -14.24
C LEU A 59 -6.03 -17.59 -13.99
N GLU A 60 -6.04 -18.47 -15.00
CA GLU A 60 -5.55 -19.85 -14.88
C GLU A 60 -4.08 -19.94 -14.44
N ARG A 61 -3.30 -18.87 -14.69
CA ARG A 61 -1.88 -18.78 -14.34
C ARG A 61 -1.63 -18.17 -12.95
N VAL A 62 -2.68 -17.69 -12.28
CA VAL A 62 -2.57 -17.03 -10.98
C VAL A 62 -2.56 -18.07 -9.87
N SER A 63 -1.48 -18.07 -9.08
CA SER A 63 -1.26 -19.00 -7.98
C SER A 63 -1.15 -18.32 -6.61
N SER A 64 -1.01 -16.99 -6.58
CA SER A 64 -0.80 -16.22 -5.35
C SER A 64 -1.62 -14.93 -5.30
N SER A 65 -1.77 -14.36 -4.09
CA SER A 65 -2.47 -13.08 -3.90
C SER A 65 -1.79 -11.95 -4.67
N LYS A 66 -0.45 -11.99 -4.71
CA LYS A 66 0.36 -10.98 -5.36
C LYS A 66 0.18 -11.04 -6.88
N GLU A 67 0.19 -12.24 -7.44
CA GLU A 67 -0.12 -12.45 -8.87
C GLU A 67 -1.56 -12.03 -9.19
N PHE A 68 -2.52 -12.33 -8.32
CA PHE A 68 -3.91 -11.89 -8.49
C PHE A 68 -4.04 -10.37 -8.48
N SER A 69 -3.47 -9.72 -7.46
CA SER A 69 -3.49 -8.25 -7.35
C SER A 69 -2.82 -7.59 -8.55
N ALA A 70 -1.67 -8.12 -9.00
CA ALA A 70 -1.00 -7.64 -10.20
C ALA A 70 -1.86 -7.81 -11.47
N LEU A 71 -2.51 -8.97 -11.63
CA LEU A 71 -3.40 -9.23 -12.76
C LEU A 71 -4.59 -8.26 -12.78
N VAL A 72 -5.27 -8.09 -11.65
CA VAL A 72 -6.42 -7.18 -11.54
C VAL A 72 -5.99 -5.74 -11.77
N ASN A 73 -4.89 -5.28 -11.16
CA ASN A 73 -4.42 -3.92 -11.35
C ASN A 73 -3.94 -3.64 -12.79
N ALA A 74 -3.39 -4.65 -13.48
CA ALA A 74 -3.11 -4.53 -14.92
C ALA A 74 -4.41 -4.37 -15.73
N MET A 75 -5.46 -5.15 -15.43
CA MET A 75 -6.77 -5.00 -16.07
C MET A 75 -7.38 -3.61 -15.83
N LEU A 76 -7.34 -3.13 -14.59
CA LEU A 76 -7.84 -1.80 -14.23
C LEU A 76 -7.02 -0.69 -14.87
N GLY A 77 -5.71 -0.90 -15.08
CA GLY A 77 -4.83 0.04 -15.77
C GLY A 77 -5.21 0.31 -17.23
N GLU A 78 -5.80 -0.65 -17.94
CA GLU A 78 -6.32 -0.47 -19.31
C GLU A 78 -7.43 0.60 -19.39
N LEU A 79 -8.12 0.84 -18.28
CA LEU A 79 -9.10 1.93 -18.17
C LEU A 79 -8.45 3.31 -18.14
N ASN A 80 -7.12 3.43 -18.08
CA ASN A 80 -6.37 4.70 -18.13
C ASN A 80 -7.01 5.79 -17.25
N ALA A 81 -7.44 5.40 -16.05
CA ALA A 81 -8.15 6.24 -15.11
C ALA A 81 -7.40 6.27 -13.78
N SER A 82 -7.20 7.47 -13.25
CA SER A 82 -6.63 7.64 -11.90
C SER A 82 -7.52 6.96 -10.85
N HIS A 83 -6.97 6.60 -9.69
CA HIS A 83 -7.73 6.13 -8.53
C HIS A 83 -8.65 4.92 -8.82
N THR A 84 -8.16 4.05 -9.69
CA THR A 84 -8.84 2.82 -10.12
C THR A 84 -7.86 1.66 -9.98
N TYR A 85 -7.80 1.11 -8.77
CA TYR A 85 -6.90 0.03 -8.41
C TYR A 85 -7.52 -0.86 -7.33
N TYR A 86 -7.04 -2.10 -7.27
CA TYR A 86 -7.34 -3.10 -6.27
C TYR A 86 -6.26 -3.10 -5.21
N LEU A 87 -6.65 -2.88 -3.95
CA LEU A 87 -5.74 -2.83 -2.81
C LEU A 87 -5.94 -4.04 -1.90
N THR A 88 -4.83 -4.48 -1.31
CA THR A 88 -4.76 -5.60 -0.39
C THR A 88 -4.19 -5.15 0.96
N PRO A 89 -4.33 -5.94 2.03
CA PRO A 89 -3.68 -5.65 3.31
C PRO A 89 -2.15 -5.62 3.27
N ASP A 90 -1.51 -5.98 2.15
CA ASP A 90 -0.06 -5.83 1.97
C ASP A 90 0.30 -4.45 1.35
N ASP A 91 -0.69 -3.64 0.96
CA ASP A 91 -0.47 -2.29 0.45
C ASP A 91 -0.62 -1.26 1.58
N TYR A 92 0.29 -0.28 1.69
CA TYR A 92 0.15 0.76 2.72
C TYR A 92 -1.08 1.66 2.45
N GLU A 93 -1.40 1.88 1.17
CA GLU A 93 -2.55 2.67 0.70
C GLU A 93 -3.88 2.08 1.17
N TYR A 94 -3.97 0.75 1.35
CA TYR A 94 -5.14 0.08 1.91
C TYR A 94 -5.49 0.66 3.29
N TYR A 95 -4.47 0.84 4.13
CA TYR A 95 -4.64 1.36 5.48
C TYR A 95 -4.89 2.87 5.48
N GLN A 96 -4.21 3.62 4.61
CA GLN A 96 -4.44 5.07 4.46
C GLN A 96 -5.91 5.36 4.13
N LEU A 97 -6.45 4.67 3.12
CA LEU A 97 -7.84 4.82 2.71
C LEU A 97 -8.80 4.30 3.78
N ALA A 98 -8.52 3.15 4.38
CA ALA A 98 -9.34 2.63 5.46
C ALA A 98 -9.43 3.60 6.65
N ALA A 99 -8.33 4.25 7.05
CA ALA A 99 -8.31 5.21 8.14
C ALA A 99 -9.13 6.48 7.89
N LEU A 100 -9.34 6.86 6.61
CA LEU A 100 -10.23 7.95 6.24
C LEU A 100 -11.70 7.57 6.42
N PHE A 101 -12.04 6.30 6.15
CA PHE A 101 -13.41 5.79 6.18
C PHE A 101 -13.70 4.88 7.38
N GLU A 102 -12.84 4.81 8.39
CA GLU A 102 -12.94 3.89 9.54
C GLU A 102 -14.25 4.02 10.34
N LYS A 103 -14.93 5.17 10.22
CA LYS A 103 -16.24 5.42 10.84
C LYS A 103 -17.41 4.79 10.09
N MET A 104 -17.23 4.34 8.84
CA MET A 104 -18.21 3.56 8.11
C MET A 104 -18.22 2.14 8.69
N PRO A 105 -19.38 1.60 9.13
CA PRO A 105 -19.44 0.30 9.80
C PRO A 105 -18.78 -0.84 9.01
N GLU A 106 -18.95 -0.85 7.69
CA GLU A 106 -18.41 -1.87 6.79
C GLU A 106 -16.88 -1.86 6.76
N ILE A 107 -16.26 -0.67 6.79
CA ILE A 107 -14.81 -0.50 6.81
C ILE A 107 -14.26 -0.73 8.21
N GLY A 108 -14.90 -0.17 9.24
CA GLY A 108 -14.50 -0.35 10.62
C GLY A 108 -14.51 -1.82 11.05
N ALA A 109 -15.45 -2.61 10.54
CA ALA A 109 -15.52 -4.06 10.78
C ALA A 109 -14.32 -4.85 10.23
N LEU A 110 -13.51 -4.27 9.34
CA LEU A 110 -12.29 -4.91 8.82
C LEU A 110 -11.12 -4.86 9.79
N PHE A 111 -11.20 -4.04 10.85
CA PHE A 111 -10.09 -3.78 11.76
C PHE A 111 -10.46 -4.05 13.20
N ASP A 112 -9.51 -4.60 13.95
CA ASP A 112 -9.67 -4.82 15.39
C ASP A 112 -9.92 -3.48 16.09
N ARG A 113 -11.00 -3.42 16.87
CA ARG A 113 -11.45 -2.21 17.59
C ARG A 113 -11.80 -1.02 16.67
N GLY A 114 -11.96 -1.25 15.36
CA GLY A 114 -12.35 -0.22 14.39
C GLY A 114 -11.25 0.79 14.07
N GLU A 115 -9.98 0.47 14.34
CA GLU A 115 -8.84 1.35 14.06
C GLU A 115 -7.93 0.73 12.99
N ALA A 116 -7.73 1.44 11.87
CA ALA A 116 -6.88 0.98 10.77
C ALA A 116 -5.39 1.12 11.10
N LEU A 117 -4.90 0.28 12.02
CA LEU A 117 -3.51 0.23 12.41
C LEU A 117 -2.67 -0.59 11.43
N TYR A 118 -1.48 -0.10 11.10
CA TYR A 118 -0.55 -0.80 10.22
C TYR A 118 0.92 -0.67 10.67
N PRO A 119 1.75 -1.67 10.37
CA PRO A 119 3.18 -1.64 10.64
C PRO A 119 3.89 -0.75 9.62
N THR A 120 4.70 0.19 10.09
CA THR A 120 5.33 1.22 9.26
C THR A 120 6.68 1.66 9.83
N VAL A 121 7.52 2.19 8.95
CA VAL A 121 8.73 2.93 9.30
C VAL A 121 8.66 4.37 8.80
N GLY A 122 7.49 4.87 8.40
CA GLY A 122 7.33 6.23 7.85
C GLY A 122 7.76 6.35 6.39
N LEU A 123 7.47 5.34 5.56
CA LEU A 123 7.82 5.34 4.14
C LEU A 123 6.58 5.14 3.27
N MET A 124 6.50 5.90 2.18
CA MET A 124 5.65 5.59 1.03
C MET A 124 6.55 5.06 -0.08
N THR A 125 6.10 4.00 -0.75
CA THR A 125 6.93 3.27 -1.71
C THR A 125 6.21 2.99 -3.01
N ARG A 126 6.98 2.79 -4.07
CA ARG A 126 6.45 2.41 -5.37
C ARG A 126 7.26 1.26 -5.96
N SER A 127 6.56 0.29 -6.52
CA SER A 127 7.18 -0.78 -7.30
C SER A 127 7.40 -0.33 -8.75
N ILE A 128 8.64 -0.41 -9.23
CA ILE A 128 9.03 -0.11 -10.61
C ILE A 128 9.89 -1.29 -11.10
N GLU A 129 9.42 -2.00 -12.12
CA GLU A 129 10.13 -3.17 -12.70
C GLU A 129 10.54 -4.22 -11.65
N GLY A 130 9.69 -4.45 -10.64
CA GLY A 130 9.94 -5.43 -9.58
C GLY A 130 10.90 -4.95 -8.48
N ARG A 131 11.39 -3.71 -8.53
CA ARG A 131 12.16 -3.05 -7.47
C ARG A 131 11.27 -2.09 -6.68
N VAL A 132 11.51 -1.95 -5.38
CA VAL A 132 10.73 -1.07 -4.50
C VAL A 132 11.54 0.19 -4.19
N PHE A 133 10.99 1.35 -4.53
CA PHE A 133 11.62 2.65 -4.33
C PHE A 133 10.84 3.50 -3.33
N VAL A 134 11.55 4.23 -2.49
CA VAL A 134 10.99 5.27 -1.63
C VAL A 134 10.51 6.43 -2.50
N VAL A 135 9.22 6.75 -2.43
CA VAL A 135 8.65 7.94 -3.09
C VAL A 135 8.37 9.07 -2.10
N SER A 136 8.26 8.74 -0.81
CA SER A 136 8.15 9.73 0.25
C SER A 136 8.69 9.18 1.56
N VAL A 137 9.31 10.04 2.35
CA VAL A 137 9.76 9.77 3.72
C VAL A 137 8.99 10.71 4.63
N LEU A 138 8.24 10.15 5.58
CA LEU A 138 7.46 10.95 6.52
C LEU A 138 8.41 11.59 7.55
N GLU A 139 8.48 12.92 7.59
CA GLU A 139 9.38 13.64 8.49
C GLU A 139 9.10 13.30 9.96
N GLY A 140 10.17 13.18 10.75
CA GLY A 140 10.10 12.72 12.15
C GLY A 140 9.74 11.24 12.32
N GLY A 141 9.53 10.50 11.24
CA GLY A 141 9.30 9.07 11.25
C GLY A 141 10.60 8.25 11.39
N VAL A 142 10.46 6.94 11.63
CA VAL A 142 11.59 6.02 11.86
C VAL A 142 12.61 6.05 10.72
N ALA A 143 12.15 6.10 9.47
CA ALA A 143 13.02 6.12 8.30
C ALA A 143 13.70 7.47 8.09
N ASP A 144 13.05 8.57 8.45
CA ASP A 144 13.65 9.91 8.41
C ASP A 144 14.81 10.02 9.42
N GLU A 145 14.57 9.59 10.66
CA GLU A 145 15.61 9.52 11.70
C GLU A 145 16.78 8.60 11.29
N ALA A 146 16.50 7.57 10.50
CA ALA A 146 17.48 6.66 9.97
C ALA A 146 18.19 7.16 8.68
N GLY A 147 17.82 8.34 8.17
CA GLY A 147 18.47 9.01 7.04
C GLY A 147 18.14 8.42 5.66
N LEU A 148 16.99 7.76 5.53
CA LEU A 148 16.46 7.32 4.24
C LEU A 148 16.00 8.53 3.43
N LEU A 149 16.10 8.44 2.11
CA LEU A 149 15.76 9.52 1.19
C LEU A 149 14.78 9.04 0.12
N MET A 150 14.00 9.98 -0.41
CA MET A 150 13.27 9.76 -1.66
C MET A 150 14.24 9.30 -2.76
N GLY A 151 13.85 8.25 -3.48
CA GLY A 151 14.65 7.62 -4.52
C GLY A 151 15.52 6.45 -4.06
N ASP A 152 15.67 6.23 -2.75
CA ASP A 152 16.33 5.03 -2.24
C ASP A 152 15.56 3.77 -2.68
N GLU A 153 16.28 2.75 -3.16
CA GLU A 153 15.74 1.41 -3.39
C GLU A 153 15.83 0.61 -2.09
N ILE A 154 14.72 0.02 -1.66
CA ILE A 154 14.68 -0.91 -0.54
C ILE A 154 14.84 -2.32 -1.11
N VAL A 155 16.03 -2.89 -0.96
CA VAL A 155 16.37 -4.19 -1.56
C VAL A 155 15.80 -5.33 -0.70
N SER A 156 15.96 -5.24 0.62
CA SER A 156 15.51 -6.28 1.53
C SER A 156 15.22 -5.74 2.92
N ALA A 157 14.40 -6.46 3.68
CA ALA A 157 14.19 -6.26 5.12
C ALA A 157 14.21 -7.62 5.82
N GLY A 158 15.00 -7.75 6.89
CA GLY A 158 15.19 -9.03 7.58
C GLY A 158 15.78 -10.12 6.68
N GLY A 159 16.62 -9.74 5.72
CA GLY A 159 17.27 -10.65 4.76
C GLY A 159 16.35 -11.23 3.68
N LYS A 160 15.12 -10.73 3.54
CA LYS A 160 14.17 -11.12 2.48
C LYS A 160 13.83 -9.93 1.60
N PRO A 161 13.50 -10.13 0.31
CA PRO A 161 13.03 -9.05 -0.56
C PRO A 161 11.96 -8.22 0.13
N PHE A 162 12.10 -6.90 0.05
CA PHE A 162 11.19 -6.00 0.74
C PHE A 162 9.82 -6.00 0.06
N GLU A 163 8.78 -6.19 0.86
CA GLU A 163 7.38 -6.03 0.47
C GLU A 163 6.75 -5.01 1.43
N PRO A 164 6.09 -3.96 0.93
CA PRO A 164 5.38 -3.00 1.76
C PRO A 164 4.45 -3.72 2.75
N VAL A 165 4.38 -3.25 4.00
CA VAL A 165 3.57 -3.81 5.10
C VAL A 165 3.91 -5.26 5.50
N ALA A 166 3.87 -6.21 4.57
CA ALA A 166 4.12 -7.63 4.77
C ALA A 166 5.48 -7.91 5.41
N SER A 167 6.55 -7.24 4.98
CA SER A 167 7.89 -7.37 5.59
C SER A 167 7.94 -6.91 7.05
N LEU A 168 6.98 -6.09 7.50
CA LEU A 168 6.97 -5.44 8.81
C LEU A 168 5.93 -6.04 9.77
N ARG A 169 4.98 -6.83 9.25
CA ARG A 169 3.78 -7.32 9.95
C ARG A 169 4.05 -8.04 11.28
N THR A 170 5.17 -8.75 11.37
CA THR A 170 5.54 -9.51 12.58
C THR A 170 6.63 -8.84 13.41
N SER A 171 7.06 -7.64 13.03
CA SER A 171 8.27 -7.01 13.55
C SER A 171 8.02 -5.66 14.21
N SER A 172 6.76 -5.26 14.42
CA SER A 172 6.44 -4.05 15.18
C SER A 172 7.05 -4.10 16.58
N GLY A 173 7.84 -3.09 16.92
CA GLY A 173 8.57 -3.00 18.19
C GLY A 173 9.87 -3.81 18.25
N ALA A 174 10.27 -4.48 17.16
CA ALA A 174 11.55 -5.17 17.04
C ALA A 174 12.41 -4.52 15.94
N SER A 175 13.71 -4.44 16.17
CA SER A 175 14.64 -3.91 15.17
C SER A 175 14.73 -4.86 13.97
N VAL A 176 14.63 -4.31 12.76
CA VAL A 176 14.77 -5.01 11.48
C VAL A 176 15.90 -4.36 10.69
N SER A 177 16.83 -5.17 10.19
CA SER A 177 17.88 -4.71 9.28
C SER A 177 17.35 -4.62 7.86
N PHE A 178 17.51 -3.45 7.24
CA PHE A 178 17.14 -3.15 5.86
C PHE A 178 18.39 -2.96 5.01
N GLU A 179 18.39 -3.53 3.81
CA GLU A 179 19.42 -3.25 2.80
C GLU A 179 18.89 -2.21 1.82
N ILE A 180 19.58 -1.07 1.75
CA ILE A 180 19.18 0.09 0.95
C ILE A 180 20.21 0.33 -0.16
N ARG A 181 19.76 0.72 -1.35
CA ARG A 181 20.61 1.19 -2.45
C ARG A 181 20.21 2.61 -2.84
N ARG A 182 21.13 3.56 -2.67
CA ARG A 182 20.87 5.00 -2.94
C ARG A 182 20.95 5.41 -4.40
N HIS A 183 21.80 4.73 -5.17
CA HIS A 183 22.01 5.02 -6.58
C HIS A 183 21.99 3.73 -7.37
N GLU A 184 21.44 3.78 -8.58
CA GLU A 184 21.45 2.65 -9.49
C GLU A 184 22.88 2.15 -9.75
N GLY A 185 23.08 0.83 -9.65
CA GLY A 185 24.40 0.21 -9.74
C GLY A 185 25.33 0.46 -8.53
N GLY A 186 24.88 1.22 -7.53
CA GLY A 186 25.62 1.47 -6.30
C GLY A 186 25.65 0.27 -5.34
N LYS A 187 26.57 0.33 -4.36
CA LYS A 187 26.63 -0.63 -3.26
C LYS A 187 25.41 -0.45 -2.34
N THR A 188 24.93 -1.55 -1.77
CA THR A 188 23.94 -1.48 -0.69
C THR A 188 24.60 -1.09 0.63
N PHE A 189 23.80 -0.56 1.55
CA PHE A 189 24.17 -0.35 2.94
C PHE A 189 23.04 -0.81 3.86
N SER A 190 23.40 -1.30 5.04
CA SER A 190 22.45 -1.74 6.06
C SER A 190 22.00 -0.56 6.92
N VAL A 191 20.70 -0.51 7.20
CA VAL A 191 20.09 0.41 8.17
C VAL A 191 19.14 -0.38 9.06
N ASP A 192 19.30 -0.27 10.37
CA ASP A 192 18.40 -0.89 11.33
C ASP A 192 17.27 0.08 11.68
N MET A 193 16.03 -0.36 11.46
CA MET A 193 14.82 0.42 11.77
C MET A 193 13.86 -0.44 12.59
N THR A 194 13.17 0.17 13.55
CA THR A 194 12.17 -0.52 14.37
C THR A 194 10.78 -0.09 13.91
N PRO A 195 10.01 -0.95 13.21
CA PRO A 195 8.67 -0.60 12.76
C PRO A 195 7.75 -0.31 13.94
N VAL A 196 6.86 0.66 13.77
CA VAL A 196 5.80 1.01 14.72
C VAL A 196 4.46 0.57 14.20
N LEU A 197 3.49 0.38 15.10
CA LEU A 197 2.09 0.13 14.75
C LEU A 197 1.30 1.42 15.01
N VAL A 198 0.79 2.04 13.95
CA VAL A 198 0.14 3.36 14.03
C VAL A 198 -1.03 3.47 13.06
N ASN A 199 -1.94 4.40 13.33
CA ASN A 199 -2.99 4.78 12.40
C ASN A 199 -2.40 5.75 11.36
N PRO A 200 -2.49 5.50 10.05
CA PRO A 200 -1.81 6.29 9.02
C PRO A 200 -2.27 7.75 8.98
N LYS A 201 -3.55 8.03 9.31
CA LYS A 201 -4.05 9.41 9.43
C LYS A 201 -3.32 10.17 10.53
N ARG A 202 -2.99 9.50 11.65
CA ARG A 202 -2.22 10.10 12.74
C ARG A 202 -0.76 10.24 12.36
N GLU A 203 -0.18 9.23 11.75
CA GLU A 203 1.22 9.26 11.30
C GLU A 203 1.48 10.40 10.32
N MET A 204 0.64 10.54 9.29
CA MET A 204 0.76 11.65 8.33
C MET A 204 0.55 13.01 9.00
N LEU A 205 -0.44 13.15 9.89
CA LEU A 205 -0.66 14.39 10.63
C LEU A 205 0.56 14.80 11.47
N GLU A 206 1.19 13.85 12.16
CA GLU A 206 2.41 14.16 12.91
C GLU A 206 3.57 14.51 11.97
N ALA A 207 3.74 13.80 10.85
CA ALA A 207 4.74 14.14 9.84
C ALA A 207 4.55 15.55 9.26
N GLU A 208 3.32 15.95 8.97
CA GLU A 208 3.00 17.31 8.51
C GLU A 208 3.41 18.36 9.56
N LYS A 209 3.19 18.10 10.85
CA LYS A 209 3.61 19.01 11.93
C LYS A 209 5.13 19.07 12.05
N GLU A 210 5.82 17.93 11.99
CA GLU A 210 7.28 17.85 12.07
C GLU A 210 7.95 18.51 10.84
N SER A 211 7.27 18.54 9.70
CA SER A 211 7.77 19.20 8.50
C SER A 211 7.88 20.73 8.64
N VAL A 212 7.17 21.34 9.60
CA VAL A 212 7.04 22.80 9.74
C VAL A 212 8.38 23.42 10.10
N ARG A 213 8.87 24.31 9.23
CA ARG A 213 10.15 25.02 9.46
C ARG A 213 10.17 26.41 8.89
N LEU A 214 10.96 27.28 9.51
CA LEU A 214 11.30 28.60 9.00
C LEU A 214 12.66 28.52 8.30
N ILE A 215 12.71 28.92 7.04
CA ILE A 215 13.92 28.93 6.24
C ILE A 215 14.36 30.38 6.08
N GLU A 216 15.52 30.74 6.63
CA GLU A 216 16.09 32.07 6.49
C GLU A 216 16.81 32.21 5.14
N LEU A 217 16.49 33.29 4.41
CA LEU A 217 17.08 33.62 3.12
C LEU A 217 17.44 35.12 3.08
N GLY A 218 18.63 35.44 3.58
CA GLY A 218 19.07 36.83 3.72
C GLY A 218 18.22 37.56 4.76
N ASP A 219 17.56 38.65 4.33
CA ASP A 219 16.66 39.46 5.18
C ASP A 219 15.20 38.98 5.14
N ALA A 220 14.92 37.86 4.47
CA ALA A 220 13.58 37.27 4.35
C ALA A 220 13.51 35.90 5.03
N SER A 221 12.33 35.57 5.56
CA SER A 221 12.04 34.25 6.14
C SER A 221 10.91 33.58 5.38
N ILE A 222 11.07 32.29 5.06
CA ILE A 222 10.09 31.47 4.33
C ILE A 222 9.52 30.42 5.28
N GLY A 223 8.21 30.45 5.49
CA GLY A 223 7.50 29.35 6.17
C GLY A 223 7.31 28.18 5.22
N TYR A 224 7.72 26.99 5.64
CA TYR A 224 7.54 25.74 4.90
C TYR A 224 6.70 24.76 5.71
N ILE A 225 5.81 24.04 5.02
CA ILE A 225 5.09 22.87 5.50
C ILE A 225 4.99 21.87 4.35
N HIS A 226 5.22 20.59 4.63
CA HIS A 226 4.95 19.48 3.72
C HIS A 226 3.54 18.97 4.01
N LEU A 227 2.69 18.92 2.99
CA LEU A 227 1.38 18.29 3.08
C LEU A 227 1.47 16.89 2.47
N TYR A 228 1.09 15.88 3.25
CA TYR A 228 1.09 14.49 2.81
C TYR A 228 -0.33 14.07 2.44
N SER A 229 -0.48 13.39 1.30
CA SER A 229 -1.79 12.93 0.81
C SER A 229 -1.73 11.55 0.22
#